data_AF-A0A1K1T808-F1
#
_entry.id   AF-A0A1K1T808-F1
#
_cell.length_a   1.000
_cell.length_b   1.000
_cell.length_c   1.000
_cell.angle_alpha   90.00
_cell.angle_beta   90.00
_cell.angle_gamma   90.00
#
_symmetry.space_group_name_H-M   'P 1'
#
loop_
_entity.id
_entity.type
_entity.pdbx_description
1 polymer ?
#
loop_
_entity_poly.entity_id
_entity_poly.type
_entity_poly.pdbx_seq_one_letter_code
_entity_poly.pdbx_strand_id
1 'polypeptide(L)'
;MVSTGKHPASCEKAKGHVCRCGNCGGSQHGWKGWVEFAREPEQVRVERRSSILGKLTEWWSAKRGTRLGSRAGEVVMDLVRIDCAVWLAREKDGSVELPRQRRGPEAAPGASSDDSQSMTEESTSGAPAPEVASVDAGPSAAHGEQPDRPAALAQVNAFASAMTEGIWQDVVEDLPGSPAEVREIRLELADHGWCDLFIGFVRVLEKFGKAFDEIPDRAKKIIVKTIHRSSRSGKRPLLTKYVVGIIVDKAWAAFKAATVAHSPLLAVLTSEELLRNIRMLAVFTCPAPEKHEEVREHAVEPLADDVQGYVSDQAKEWLTKQFGLPGREVRVARETSA
;
A
#
# COMPACT_ATOMS: atom_id res chain seq x y z
N MET A 1 -4.65 -30.67 -20.64
CA MET A 1 -5.04 -29.43 -21.35
C MET A 1 -4.29 -28.28 -20.72
N VAL A 2 -3.48 -27.56 -21.49
CA VAL A 2 -2.74 -26.38 -21.02
C VAL A 2 -3.79 -25.32 -20.68
N SER A 3 -3.86 -24.90 -19.41
CA SER A 3 -4.76 -23.83 -18.98
C SER A 3 -4.42 -22.56 -19.76
N THR A 4 -5.39 -22.00 -20.47
CA THR A 4 -5.22 -20.82 -21.35
C THR A 4 -4.94 -19.52 -20.58
N GLY A 5 -4.66 -19.59 -19.28
CA GLY A 5 -4.52 -18.42 -18.42
C GLY A 5 -5.80 -17.59 -18.26
N LYS A 6 -6.93 -18.01 -18.87
CA LYS A 6 -8.19 -17.25 -18.78
C LYS A 6 -8.73 -17.30 -17.36
N HIS A 7 -8.75 -16.13 -16.74
CA HIS A 7 -9.26 -15.88 -15.41
C HIS A 7 -10.79 -15.85 -15.45
N PRO A 8 -11.51 -16.65 -14.63
CA PRO A 8 -12.96 -16.52 -14.56
C PRO A 8 -13.31 -15.23 -13.82
N ALA A 9 -14.29 -14.48 -14.32
CA ALA A 9 -14.74 -13.22 -13.71
C ALA A 9 -15.16 -13.35 -12.23
N SER A 10 -15.54 -14.57 -11.81
CA SER A 10 -15.84 -14.88 -10.41
C SER A 10 -14.62 -14.79 -9.48
N CYS A 11 -13.40 -14.92 -10.00
CA CYS A 11 -12.15 -14.84 -9.25
C CYS A 11 -11.70 -13.37 -9.06
N GLU A 12 -11.94 -12.51 -10.05
CA GLU A 12 -11.75 -11.05 -9.98
C GLU A 12 -12.60 -10.41 -8.88
N LYS A 13 -13.86 -10.83 -8.81
CA LYS A 13 -14.85 -10.35 -7.83
C LYS A 13 -14.97 -11.27 -6.62
N ALA A 14 -14.01 -12.18 -6.42
CA ALA A 14 -14.09 -13.18 -5.37
C ALA A 14 -14.08 -12.49 -4.00
N LYS A 15 -15.19 -12.67 -3.29
CA LYS A 15 -15.31 -12.32 -1.86
C LYS A 15 -14.95 -13.51 -0.97
N GLY A 16 -14.73 -14.68 -1.57
CA GLY A 16 -14.41 -15.91 -0.86
C GLY A 16 -12.95 -15.96 -0.39
N HIS A 17 -12.76 -16.53 0.79
CA HIS A 17 -11.46 -16.67 1.45
C HIS A 17 -10.57 -17.80 0.90
N VAL A 18 -10.92 -18.39 -0.25
CA VAL A 18 -10.15 -19.47 -0.89
C VAL A 18 -10.23 -19.31 -2.39
N CYS A 19 -9.08 -19.16 -3.05
CA CYS A 19 -8.97 -19.25 -4.49
C CYS A 19 -8.80 -20.71 -4.91
N ARG A 20 -9.73 -21.24 -5.70
CA ARG A 20 -9.69 -22.64 -6.19
C ARG A 20 -9.50 -22.77 -7.70
N CYS A 21 -9.37 -21.66 -8.42
CA CYS A 21 -9.31 -21.69 -9.88
C CYS A 21 -7.99 -22.30 -10.39
N GLY A 22 -6.90 -22.15 -9.65
CA GLY A 22 -5.55 -22.62 -10.04
C GLY A 22 -4.97 -21.95 -11.29
N ASN A 23 -5.68 -21.01 -11.93
CA ASN A 23 -5.29 -20.42 -13.19
C ASN A 23 -4.33 -19.24 -13.01
N CYS A 24 -4.71 -18.25 -12.19
CA CYS A 24 -3.89 -17.07 -11.91
C CYS A 24 -2.94 -17.25 -10.71
N GLY A 25 -2.97 -18.42 -10.07
CA GLY A 25 -2.25 -18.71 -8.83
C GLY A 25 -2.53 -17.70 -7.70
N GLY A 26 -3.72 -17.09 -7.69
CA GLY A 26 -4.13 -16.07 -6.73
C GLY A 26 -3.65 -14.64 -7.01
N SER A 27 -2.86 -14.41 -8.05
CA SER A 27 -2.28 -13.08 -8.38
C SER A 27 -3.35 -12.02 -8.59
N GLN A 28 -4.50 -12.43 -9.13
CA GLN A 28 -5.62 -11.53 -9.46
C GLN A 28 -6.81 -11.70 -8.50
N HIS A 29 -6.63 -12.39 -7.37
CA HIS A 29 -7.73 -12.69 -6.45
C HIS A 29 -8.06 -11.46 -5.59
N GLY A 30 -9.31 -11.00 -5.65
CA GLY A 30 -9.89 -10.02 -4.73
C GLY A 30 -9.54 -8.55 -5.00
N TRP A 31 -8.30 -8.21 -5.34
CA TRP A 31 -7.88 -6.80 -5.42
C TRP A 31 -8.61 -6.00 -6.50
N LYS A 32 -8.86 -6.58 -7.68
CA LYS A 32 -9.63 -5.94 -8.76
C LYS A 32 -11.03 -5.56 -8.27
N GLY A 33 -11.72 -6.48 -7.59
CA GLY A 33 -13.03 -6.24 -7.01
C GLY A 33 -13.06 -5.12 -5.97
N TRP A 34 -12.02 -4.97 -5.15
CA TRP A 34 -11.92 -3.87 -4.18
C TRP A 34 -11.64 -2.52 -4.83
N VAL A 35 -10.80 -2.50 -5.87
CA VAL A 35 -10.55 -1.30 -6.68
C VAL A 35 -11.80 -0.88 -7.46
N GLU A 36 -12.56 -1.83 -8.02
CA GLU A 36 -13.86 -1.56 -8.64
C GLU A 36 -14.87 -1.05 -7.61
N PHE A 37 -14.94 -1.65 -6.43
CA PHE A 37 -15.82 -1.19 -5.35
C PHE A 37 -15.53 0.25 -4.91
N ALA A 38 -14.25 0.68 -4.92
CA ALA A 38 -13.90 2.08 -4.69
C ALA A 38 -14.45 3.03 -5.78
N ARG A 39 -14.80 2.54 -6.97
CA ARG A 39 -15.40 3.34 -8.06
C ARG A 39 -16.93 3.37 -8.05
N GLU A 40 -17.57 2.52 -7.25
CA GLU A 40 -19.03 2.47 -7.13
C GLU A 40 -19.61 3.81 -6.63
N PRO A 41 -20.92 4.06 -6.73
CA PRO A 41 -21.54 5.21 -6.07
C PRO A 41 -21.37 5.18 -4.55
N GLU A 42 -21.28 6.35 -3.90
CA GLU A 42 -21.12 6.45 -2.45
C GLU A 42 -22.21 5.67 -1.70
N GLN A 43 -23.46 5.75 -2.17
CA GLN A 43 -24.60 5.02 -1.58
C GLN A 43 -24.33 3.51 -1.48
N VAL A 44 -23.78 2.89 -2.53
CA VAL A 44 -23.44 1.45 -2.55
C VAL A 44 -22.38 1.13 -1.49
N ARG A 45 -21.38 2.00 -1.34
CA ARG A 45 -20.34 1.82 -0.32
C ARG A 45 -20.90 1.97 1.10
N VAL A 46 -21.73 3.00 1.34
CA VAL A 46 -22.36 3.27 2.64
C VAL A 46 -23.31 2.16 3.05
N GLU A 47 -24.14 1.67 2.14
CA GLU A 47 -25.05 0.55 2.39
C GLU A 47 -24.27 -0.72 2.73
N ARG A 48 -23.21 -1.04 1.97
CA ARG A 48 -22.39 -2.21 2.23
C ARG A 48 -21.69 -2.13 3.59
N ARG A 49 -21.14 -0.97 3.94
CA ARG A 49 -20.51 -0.70 5.23
C ARG A 49 -21.50 -0.85 6.38
N SER A 50 -22.68 -0.23 6.25
CA SER A 50 -23.75 -0.28 7.24
C SER A 50 -24.26 -1.71 7.45
N SER A 51 -24.39 -2.49 6.39
CA SER A 51 -24.78 -3.90 6.46
C SER A 51 -23.77 -4.74 7.26
N ILE A 52 -22.46 -4.50 7.11
CA ILE A 52 -21.43 -5.20 7.88
C ILE A 52 -21.47 -4.79 9.36
N LEU A 53 -21.57 -3.50 9.66
CA LEU A 53 -21.66 -3.01 11.03
C LEU A 53 -22.90 -3.52 11.76
N GLY A 54 -24.04 -3.57 11.08
CA GLY A 54 -25.27 -4.14 11.63
C GLY A 54 -25.08 -5.60 12.04
N LYS A 55 -24.47 -6.43 11.18
CA LYS A 55 -24.17 -7.84 11.48
C LYS A 55 -23.25 -8.00 12.68
N LEU A 56 -22.16 -7.22 12.75
CA LEU A 56 -21.23 -7.27 13.88
C LEU A 56 -21.91 -6.88 15.19
N THR A 57 -22.73 -5.83 15.16
CA THR A 57 -23.49 -5.34 16.33
C THR A 57 -24.51 -6.37 16.82
N GLU A 58 -25.25 -7.00 15.90
CA GLU A 58 -26.20 -8.07 16.20
C GLU A 58 -25.49 -9.25 16.87
N TRP A 59 -24.38 -9.72 16.28
CA TRP A 59 -23.61 -10.85 16.81
C TRP A 59 -23.02 -10.57 18.19
N TRP A 60 -22.52 -9.36 18.40
CA TRP A 60 -21.96 -8.94 19.69
C TRP A 60 -23.02 -8.90 20.79
N SER A 61 -24.19 -8.36 20.47
CA SER A 61 -25.33 -8.31 21.39
C SER A 61 -25.77 -9.72 21.78
N ALA A 62 -25.89 -10.62 20.80
CA ALA A 62 -26.25 -12.03 21.03
C ALA A 62 -25.21 -12.79 21.88
N LYS A 63 -23.93 -12.41 21.81
CA LYS A 63 -22.82 -13.04 22.54
C LYS A 63 -22.50 -12.41 23.90
N ARG A 64 -23.32 -11.46 24.38
CA ARG A 64 -23.15 -10.77 25.67
C ARG A 64 -21.73 -10.21 25.88
N GLY A 65 -21.12 -9.68 24.82
CA GLY A 65 -19.81 -9.02 24.92
C GLY A 65 -18.59 -9.96 25.01
N THR A 66 -18.74 -11.23 24.65
CA THR A 66 -17.60 -12.16 24.52
C THR A 66 -16.95 -12.11 23.14
N ARG A 67 -15.68 -12.56 23.02
CA ARG A 67 -14.95 -12.60 21.75
C ARG A 67 -15.76 -13.34 20.69
N LEU A 68 -15.92 -12.72 19.52
CA LEU A 68 -16.70 -13.31 18.46
C LEU A 68 -15.91 -14.44 17.77
N GLY A 69 -16.62 -15.44 17.26
CA GLY A 69 -16.01 -16.60 16.58
C GLY A 69 -15.25 -16.23 15.31
N SER A 70 -14.63 -17.22 14.66
CA SER A 70 -13.82 -17.02 13.44
C SER A 70 -14.52 -16.23 12.33
N ARG A 71 -15.82 -16.45 12.15
CA ARG A 71 -16.66 -15.74 11.17
C ARG A 71 -16.73 -14.23 11.40
N ALA A 72 -16.64 -13.77 12.65
CA ALA A 72 -16.56 -12.34 12.92
C ALA A 72 -15.21 -11.76 12.53
N GLY A 73 -14.12 -12.51 12.71
CA GLY A 73 -12.81 -12.10 12.20
C GLY A 73 -12.83 -11.81 10.70
N GLU A 74 -13.47 -12.68 9.93
CA GLU A 74 -13.67 -12.50 8.47
C GLU A 74 -14.45 -11.21 8.18
N VAL A 75 -15.56 -10.98 8.88
CA VAL A 75 -16.40 -9.78 8.69
C VAL A 75 -15.71 -8.49 9.14
N VAL A 76 -14.91 -8.52 10.20
CA VAL A 76 -14.10 -7.37 10.64
C VAL A 76 -13.05 -7.03 9.58
N MET A 77 -12.40 -8.02 8.96
CA MET A 77 -11.45 -7.76 7.89
C MET A 77 -12.12 -7.24 6.61
N ASP A 78 -13.34 -7.68 6.32
CA ASP A 78 -14.13 -7.09 5.23
C ASP A 78 -14.50 -5.63 5.52
N LEU A 79 -14.74 -5.26 6.78
CA LEU A 79 -14.94 -3.86 7.17
C LEU A 79 -13.67 -3.02 6.91
N VAL A 80 -12.49 -3.53 7.26
CA VAL A 80 -11.20 -2.86 6.98
C VAL A 80 -11.01 -2.63 5.48
N ARG A 81 -11.33 -3.63 4.65
CA ARG A 81 -11.24 -3.51 3.19
C ARG A 81 -12.20 -2.47 2.64
N ILE A 82 -13.43 -2.44 3.14
CA ILE A 82 -14.41 -1.41 2.77
C ILE A 82 -13.88 -0.03 3.13
N ASP A 83 -13.37 0.16 4.35
CA ASP A 83 -12.85 1.46 4.78
C ASP A 83 -11.68 1.92 3.90
N CYS A 84 -10.73 1.02 3.56
CA CYS A 84 -9.65 1.35 2.63
C CYS A 84 -10.19 1.74 1.24
N ALA A 85 -11.19 1.03 0.73
CA ALA A 85 -11.80 1.34 -0.56
C ALA A 85 -12.61 2.66 -0.54
N VAL A 86 -13.30 2.95 0.57
CA VAL A 86 -13.98 4.24 0.79
C VAL A 86 -12.98 5.37 0.85
N TRP A 87 -11.85 5.18 1.52
CA TRP A 87 -10.77 6.17 1.57
C TRP A 87 -10.22 6.44 0.17
N LEU A 88 -9.93 5.40 -0.62
CA LEU A 88 -9.46 5.55 -2.02
C LEU A 88 -10.47 6.31 -2.89
N ALA A 89 -11.77 6.09 -2.68
CA ALA A 89 -12.82 6.83 -3.40
C ALA A 89 -12.84 8.31 -3.02
N ARG A 90 -12.77 8.62 -1.73
CA ARG A 90 -12.78 10.00 -1.24
C ARG A 90 -11.55 10.80 -1.68
N GLU A 91 -10.38 10.17 -1.68
CA GLU A 91 -9.16 10.81 -2.17
C GLU A 91 -9.27 11.11 -3.67
N LYS A 92 -9.77 10.18 -4.47
CA LYS A 92 -10.04 10.39 -5.90
C LYS A 92 -11.01 11.55 -6.13
N ASP A 93 -12.04 11.67 -5.31
CA ASP A 93 -13.06 12.73 -5.42
C ASP A 93 -12.61 14.05 -4.76
N GLY A 94 -11.35 14.15 -4.30
CA GLY A 94 -10.79 15.36 -3.66
C GLY A 94 -11.33 15.66 -2.26
N SER A 95 -12.08 14.72 -1.66
CA SER A 95 -12.69 14.88 -0.33
C SER A 95 -11.73 14.57 0.83
N VAL A 96 -10.54 14.05 0.54
CA VAL A 96 -9.45 13.86 1.51
C VAL A 96 -8.20 14.49 0.92
N GLU A 97 -7.66 15.51 1.59
CA GLU A 97 -6.36 16.07 1.21
C GLU A 97 -5.24 15.18 1.74
N LEU A 98 -4.43 14.64 0.82
CA LEU A 98 -3.16 14.04 1.19
C LEU A 98 -2.21 15.14 1.69
N PRO A 99 -1.37 14.86 2.70
CA PRO A 99 -0.37 15.82 3.17
C PRO A 99 0.42 16.36 1.98
N ARG A 100 0.39 17.69 1.81
CA ARG A 100 1.24 18.35 0.83
C ARG A 100 2.69 18.03 1.19
N GLN A 101 3.48 17.65 0.18
CA GLN A 101 4.91 17.41 0.36
C GLN A 101 5.52 18.61 1.10
N ARG A 102 6.07 18.39 2.31
CA ARG A 102 7.09 19.33 2.78
C ARG A 102 8.22 19.22 1.77
N ARG A 103 8.42 20.26 0.94
CA ARG A 103 9.74 20.49 0.35
C ARG A 103 10.71 20.41 1.51
N GLY A 104 11.62 19.43 1.47
CA GLY A 104 12.79 19.49 2.33
C GLY A 104 13.47 20.84 2.12
N PRO A 105 14.22 21.35 3.10
CA PRO A 105 14.93 22.61 2.95
C PRO A 105 15.71 22.56 1.63
N GLU A 106 15.35 23.46 0.73
CA GLU A 106 15.99 23.65 -0.56
C GLU A 106 17.47 23.85 -0.25
N ALA A 107 18.31 22.89 -0.65
CA ALA A 107 19.75 23.04 -0.50
C ALA A 107 20.12 24.29 -1.29
N ALA A 108 20.45 25.36 -0.57
CA ALA A 108 20.85 26.61 -1.18
C ALA A 108 21.98 26.33 -2.18
N PRO A 109 21.84 26.73 -3.44
CA PRO A 109 22.94 26.64 -4.39
C PRO A 109 23.94 27.73 -4.02
N GLY A 110 25.06 27.34 -3.40
CA GLY A 110 26.15 28.26 -3.12
C GLY A 110 26.86 28.01 -1.81
N ALA A 111 27.60 26.91 -1.71
CA ALA A 111 28.76 26.84 -0.85
C ALA A 111 29.94 26.40 -1.72
N SER A 112 30.37 27.32 -2.61
CA SER A 112 31.70 27.25 -3.17
C SER A 112 32.68 27.57 -2.06
N SER A 113 33.58 26.63 -1.80
CA SER A 113 34.82 26.90 -1.10
C SER A 113 35.67 27.80 -2.01
N ASP A 114 35.98 29.01 -1.56
CA ASP A 114 37.20 29.70 -1.95
C ASP A 114 37.54 30.77 -0.90
N ASP A 115 38.47 30.39 -0.03
CA ASP A 115 39.27 31.29 0.78
C ASP A 115 40.40 31.84 -0.08
N SER A 116 40.40 33.15 -0.37
CA SER A 116 41.65 33.93 -0.53
C SER A 116 41.38 35.43 -0.42
N GLN A 117 42.22 36.05 0.41
CA GLN A 117 42.17 37.41 0.93
C GLN A 117 42.58 38.48 -0.11
N SER A 118 41.98 39.67 -0.05
CA SER A 118 42.60 40.90 0.52
C SER A 118 42.13 42.22 -0.12
N MET A 119 41.82 43.17 0.77
CA MET A 119 42.10 44.62 0.78
C MET A 119 41.63 45.50 -0.40
N THR A 120 40.71 46.45 -0.16
CA THR A 120 41.03 47.86 0.17
C THR A 120 39.75 48.69 0.37
N GLU A 121 39.87 49.73 1.21
CA GLU A 121 38.88 50.67 1.71
C GLU A 121 38.46 51.71 0.64
N GLU A 122 37.25 52.31 0.72
CA GLU A 122 37.06 53.74 1.07
C GLU A 122 35.58 54.19 1.08
N SER A 123 35.33 55.21 1.91
CA SER A 123 34.09 55.86 2.35
C SER A 123 33.16 56.47 1.29
N THR A 124 31.86 56.61 1.61
CA THR A 124 31.19 57.92 1.81
C THR A 124 29.71 57.82 2.19
N SER A 125 29.27 58.83 2.94
CA SER A 125 27.96 59.03 3.57
C SER A 125 26.86 59.57 2.64
N GLY A 126 25.58 59.38 3.01
CA GLY A 126 24.53 60.37 2.71
C GLY A 126 23.12 59.82 2.46
N ALA A 127 22.21 59.97 3.42
CA ALA A 127 20.75 59.93 3.26
C ALA A 127 20.24 61.23 2.55
N PRO A 128 18.96 61.40 2.12
CA PRO A 128 17.73 60.71 2.52
C PRO A 128 16.73 60.35 1.38
N ALA A 129 15.58 59.82 1.79
CA ALA A 129 14.43 59.33 1.01
C ALA A 129 13.80 60.35 0.03
N PRO A 130 12.97 59.84 -0.90
CA PRO A 130 11.62 60.38 -0.95
C PRO A 130 10.49 59.33 -1.03
N GLU A 131 9.32 59.91 -0.81
CA GLU A 131 7.97 59.45 -0.57
C GLU A 131 7.24 58.86 -1.81
N VAL A 132 6.33 57.92 -1.53
CA VAL A 132 5.08 57.53 -2.23
C VAL A 132 5.00 57.41 -3.76
N ALA A 133 4.65 56.19 -4.22
CA ALA A 133 3.56 56.02 -5.19
C ALA A 133 2.95 54.60 -5.09
N SER A 134 1.63 54.57 -4.93
CA SER A 134 0.75 53.41 -4.85
C SER A 134 -0.04 53.23 -6.14
N VAL A 135 0.23 52.17 -6.90
CA VAL A 135 -0.60 51.48 -7.93
C VAL A 135 0.37 50.45 -8.56
N ASP A 136 0.06 49.18 -8.82
CA ASP A 136 -1.16 48.55 -9.30
C ASP A 136 -1.18 47.08 -8.85
N ALA A 137 -2.39 46.54 -8.73
CA ALA A 137 -2.63 45.11 -8.57
C ALA A 137 -2.12 44.34 -9.80
N GLY A 138 -0.87 43.88 -9.74
CA GLY A 138 -0.32 42.91 -10.66
C GLY A 138 -1.04 41.56 -10.50
N PRO A 139 -1.29 40.84 -11.61
CA PRO A 139 -2.12 39.64 -11.60
C PRO A 139 -1.51 38.59 -10.68
N SER A 140 -2.37 38.06 -9.79
CA SER A 140 -2.16 36.87 -8.96
C SER A 140 -1.21 35.92 -9.66
N ALA A 141 0.00 35.77 -9.11
CA ALA A 141 0.97 34.81 -9.57
C ALA A 141 0.25 33.47 -9.75
N ALA A 142 0.18 33.04 -11.01
CA ALA A 142 -0.42 31.79 -11.40
C ALA A 142 0.10 30.71 -10.44
N HIS A 143 -0.83 30.07 -9.74
CA HIS A 143 -0.59 28.81 -9.06
C HIS A 143 0.16 27.93 -10.06
N GLY A 144 1.46 27.73 -9.84
CA GLY A 144 2.23 26.80 -10.64
C GLY A 144 1.51 25.47 -10.57
N GLU A 145 0.92 25.04 -11.69
CA GLU A 145 0.39 23.70 -11.88
C GLU A 145 1.51 22.73 -11.54
N GLN A 146 1.49 22.21 -10.30
CA GLN A 146 2.18 20.97 -10.02
C GLN A 146 1.58 19.93 -10.97
N PRO A 147 2.41 19.09 -11.62
CA PRO A 147 1.90 18.05 -12.49
C PRO A 147 0.83 17.25 -11.73
N ASP A 148 -0.34 17.09 -12.35
CA ASP A 148 -1.51 16.44 -11.78
C ASP A 148 -1.11 15.19 -11.02
N ARG A 149 -1.18 15.26 -9.70
CA ARG A 149 -0.81 14.14 -8.85
C ARG A 149 -1.78 13.01 -9.17
N PRO A 150 -1.26 11.83 -9.55
CA PRO A 150 -2.08 10.64 -9.78
C PRO A 150 -2.92 10.31 -8.55
N ALA A 151 -4.24 10.17 -8.71
CA ALA A 151 -5.11 9.74 -7.62
C ALA A 151 -4.63 8.39 -7.02
N ALA A 152 -4.71 8.24 -5.71
CA ALA A 152 -4.26 7.04 -4.99
C ALA A 152 -4.91 5.76 -5.53
N LEU A 153 -6.19 5.82 -5.93
CA LEU A 153 -6.87 4.69 -6.56
C LEU A 153 -6.20 4.24 -7.87
N ALA A 154 -5.75 5.19 -8.70
CA ALA A 154 -5.04 4.87 -9.93
C ALA A 154 -3.67 4.25 -9.64
N GLN A 155 -2.98 4.75 -8.62
CA GLN A 155 -1.68 4.20 -8.19
C GLN A 155 -1.80 2.76 -7.68
N VAL A 156 -2.77 2.48 -6.79
CA VAL A 156 -3.03 1.12 -6.27
C VAL A 156 -3.36 0.17 -7.41
N ASN A 157 -4.22 0.59 -8.35
CA ASN A 157 -4.56 -0.22 -9.52
C ASN A 157 -3.33 -0.49 -10.41
N ALA A 158 -2.51 0.52 -10.68
CA ALA A 158 -1.30 0.39 -11.49
C ALA A 158 -0.29 -0.58 -10.86
N PHE A 159 -0.02 -0.44 -9.56
CA PHE A 159 0.87 -1.37 -8.84
C PHE A 159 0.35 -2.80 -8.86
N ALA A 160 -0.94 -2.97 -8.57
CA ALA A 160 -1.55 -4.28 -8.56
C ALA A 160 -1.40 -4.94 -9.93
N SER A 161 -1.82 -4.27 -11.01
CA SER A 161 -1.69 -4.77 -12.37
C SER A 161 -0.25 -5.12 -12.73
N ALA A 162 0.70 -4.23 -12.45
CA ALA A 162 2.11 -4.44 -12.80
C ALA A 162 2.72 -5.63 -12.05
N MET A 163 2.49 -5.72 -10.74
CA MET A 163 3.13 -6.73 -9.88
C MET A 163 2.39 -8.07 -9.84
N THR A 164 1.21 -8.18 -10.46
CA THR A 164 0.42 -9.42 -10.45
C THR A 164 0.15 -9.90 -11.87
N GLU A 165 -0.88 -9.36 -12.51
CA GLU A 165 -1.30 -9.70 -13.88
C GLU A 165 -0.15 -9.60 -14.89
N GLY A 166 0.62 -8.50 -14.85
CA GLY A 166 1.67 -8.22 -15.83
C GLY A 166 2.84 -9.19 -15.82
N ILE A 167 3.06 -9.93 -14.72
CA ILE A 167 4.16 -10.89 -14.60
C ILE A 167 3.70 -12.35 -14.61
N TRP A 168 2.40 -12.60 -14.62
CA TRP A 168 1.89 -13.94 -14.31
C TRP A 168 2.28 -15.00 -15.34
N GLN A 169 2.26 -14.65 -16.64
CA GLN A 169 2.66 -15.58 -17.70
C GLN A 169 4.14 -15.93 -17.60
N ASP A 170 5.01 -14.93 -17.47
CA ASP A 170 6.45 -15.12 -17.29
C ASP A 170 6.78 -15.98 -16.06
N VAL A 171 6.07 -15.77 -14.95
CA VAL A 171 6.22 -16.63 -13.76
C VAL A 171 5.89 -18.07 -14.11
N VAL A 172 4.75 -18.29 -14.76
CA VAL A 172 4.27 -19.63 -15.13
C VAL A 172 5.21 -20.35 -16.09
N GLU A 173 5.77 -19.65 -17.07
CA GLU A 173 6.72 -20.20 -18.05
C GLU A 173 8.02 -20.67 -17.39
N ASP A 174 8.46 -19.97 -16.34
CA ASP A 174 9.69 -20.30 -15.60
C ASP A 174 9.48 -21.34 -14.48
N LEU A 175 8.23 -21.71 -14.15
CA LEU A 175 7.95 -22.69 -13.10
C LEU A 175 8.47 -24.09 -13.49
N PRO A 176 9.19 -24.78 -12.58
CA PRO A 176 9.72 -26.10 -12.86
C PRO A 176 8.63 -27.17 -12.75
N GLY A 177 8.88 -28.32 -13.38
CA GLY A 177 8.09 -29.54 -13.21
C GLY A 177 7.07 -29.80 -14.31
N SER A 178 6.33 -30.89 -14.12
CA SER A 178 5.24 -31.31 -14.99
C SER A 178 4.03 -30.37 -14.88
N PRO A 179 3.10 -30.39 -15.85
CA PRO A 179 1.88 -29.59 -15.77
C PRO A 179 1.03 -29.80 -14.50
N ALA A 180 1.11 -30.98 -13.89
CA ALA A 180 0.43 -31.29 -12.62
C ALA A 180 1.12 -30.59 -11.45
N GLU A 181 2.44 -30.69 -11.34
CA GLU A 181 3.24 -30.00 -10.31
C GLU A 181 3.10 -28.48 -10.41
N VAL A 182 3.16 -27.94 -11.64
CA VAL A 182 2.93 -26.51 -11.89
C VAL A 182 1.55 -26.09 -11.41
N ARG A 183 0.51 -26.91 -11.62
CA ARG A 183 -0.84 -26.62 -11.11
C ARG A 183 -0.88 -26.60 -9.58
N GLU A 184 -0.17 -27.50 -8.91
CA GLU A 184 -0.08 -27.53 -7.45
C GLU A 184 0.67 -26.31 -6.90
N ILE A 185 1.80 -25.94 -7.49
CA ILE A 185 2.51 -24.69 -7.18
C ILE A 185 1.58 -23.48 -7.28
N ARG A 186 0.77 -23.38 -8.34
CA ARG A 186 -0.21 -22.29 -8.50
C ARG A 186 -1.24 -22.27 -7.38
N LEU A 187 -1.73 -23.44 -6.94
CA LEU A 187 -2.69 -23.52 -5.83
C LEU A 187 -2.04 -23.10 -4.50
N GLU A 188 -0.79 -23.48 -4.26
CA GLU A 188 -0.04 -23.04 -3.08
C GLU A 188 0.23 -21.53 -3.09
N LEU A 189 0.54 -20.94 -4.25
CA LEU A 189 0.63 -19.48 -4.40
C LEU A 189 -0.68 -18.78 -4.10
N ALA A 190 -1.80 -19.40 -4.50
CA ALA A 190 -3.13 -18.87 -4.24
C ALA A 190 -3.50 -18.92 -2.74
N ASP A 191 -2.85 -19.80 -1.97
CA ASP A 191 -2.93 -19.85 -0.51
C ASP A 191 -1.89 -18.90 0.10
N HIS A 192 -2.16 -17.59 0.05
CA HIS A 192 -1.39 -16.52 0.68
C HIS A 192 0.00 -16.16 0.10
N GLY A 193 0.46 -16.79 -0.99
CA GLY A 193 1.78 -16.48 -1.57
C GLY A 193 1.93 -15.01 -1.98
N TRP A 194 0.88 -14.41 -2.55
CA TRP A 194 0.89 -13.02 -2.99
C TRP A 194 0.86 -12.00 -1.85
N CYS A 195 0.06 -12.23 -0.80
CA CYS A 195 0.10 -11.35 0.36
C CYS A 195 1.45 -11.46 1.09
N ASP A 196 2.06 -12.64 1.17
CA ASP A 196 3.42 -12.76 1.73
C ASP A 196 4.46 -11.98 0.91
N LEU A 197 4.35 -12.03 -0.42
CA LEU A 197 5.19 -11.25 -1.32
C LEU A 197 5.06 -9.76 -1.02
N PHE A 198 3.83 -9.22 -0.95
CA PHE A 198 3.59 -7.82 -0.64
C PHE A 198 4.09 -7.44 0.75
N ILE A 199 3.91 -8.27 1.77
CA ILE A 199 4.50 -8.02 3.09
C ILE A 199 6.03 -8.04 3.02
N GLY A 200 6.63 -8.91 2.20
CA GLY A 200 8.06 -8.87 1.92
C GLY A 200 8.51 -7.51 1.39
N PHE A 201 7.77 -6.92 0.44
CA PHE A 201 8.03 -5.58 -0.07
C PHE A 201 7.87 -4.49 0.99
N VAL A 202 6.80 -4.54 1.80
CA VAL A 202 6.61 -3.61 2.94
C VAL A 202 7.84 -3.61 3.83
N ARG A 203 8.33 -4.79 4.23
CA ARG A 203 9.49 -4.91 5.12
C ARG A 203 10.79 -4.42 4.50
N VAL A 204 10.95 -4.56 3.18
CA VAL A 204 12.10 -4.00 2.46
C VAL A 204 12.05 -2.47 2.53
N LEU A 205 10.89 -1.88 2.24
CA LEU A 205 10.70 -0.42 2.25
C LEU A 205 10.83 0.18 3.65
N GLU A 206 10.28 -0.46 4.67
CA GLU A 206 10.47 -0.04 6.08
C GLU A 206 11.94 -0.07 6.50
N LYS A 207 12.69 -1.07 6.01
CA LYS A 207 14.08 -1.27 6.40
C LYS A 207 15.06 -0.35 5.66
N PHE A 208 14.83 -0.10 4.38
CA PHE A 208 15.79 0.60 3.53
C PHE A 208 15.31 1.96 3.05
N GLY A 209 14.04 2.32 3.28
CA GLY A 209 13.48 3.59 2.85
C GLY A 209 13.68 3.80 1.35
N LYS A 210 14.39 4.88 0.97
CA LYS A 210 14.76 5.19 -0.43
C LYS A 210 16.05 4.51 -0.91
N ALA A 211 16.86 3.96 -0.01
CA ALA A 211 18.12 3.30 -0.37
C ALA A 211 17.94 1.83 -0.81
N PHE A 212 16.70 1.38 -1.02
CA PHE A 212 16.40 -0.01 -1.35
C PHE A 212 16.90 -0.41 -2.75
N ASP A 213 16.99 0.54 -3.68
CA ASP A 213 17.49 0.32 -5.05
C ASP A 213 18.99 0.02 -5.09
N GLU A 214 19.74 0.44 -4.07
CA GLU A 214 21.18 0.24 -3.98
C GLU A 214 21.56 -1.17 -3.47
N ILE A 215 20.60 -1.94 -2.94
CA ILE A 215 20.87 -3.26 -2.35
C ILE A 215 19.89 -4.37 -2.81
N PRO A 216 19.74 -4.62 -4.14
CA PRO A 216 18.70 -5.52 -4.66
C PRO A 216 18.78 -6.94 -4.11
N ASP A 217 19.98 -7.53 -4.02
CA ASP A 217 20.14 -8.91 -3.54
C ASP A 217 19.75 -9.08 -2.07
N ARG A 218 20.01 -8.07 -1.25
CA ARG A 218 19.62 -8.08 0.17
C ARG A 218 18.11 -7.90 0.31
N ALA A 219 17.52 -7.01 -0.49
CA ALA A 219 16.07 -6.81 -0.54
C ALA A 219 15.33 -8.09 -0.95
N LYS A 220 15.72 -8.72 -2.06
CA LYS A 220 15.15 -9.99 -2.52
C LYS A 220 15.26 -11.10 -1.47
N LYS A 221 16.42 -11.21 -0.79
CA LYS A 221 16.61 -12.18 0.31
C LYS A 221 15.63 -11.94 1.47
N ILE A 222 15.27 -10.70 1.79
CA ILE A 222 14.27 -10.38 2.82
C ILE A 222 12.88 -10.82 2.38
N ILE A 223 12.52 -10.60 1.12
CA ILE A 223 11.23 -11.01 0.57
C ILE A 223 11.09 -12.54 0.60
N VAL A 224 12.07 -13.27 0.06
CA VAL A 224 12.12 -14.74 0.09
C VAL A 224 11.99 -15.26 1.53
N LYS A 225 12.74 -14.66 2.47
CA LYS A 225 12.71 -15.03 3.88
C LYS A 225 11.34 -14.77 4.53
N THR A 226 10.65 -13.70 4.12
CA THR A 226 9.31 -13.36 4.62
C THR A 226 8.30 -14.42 4.17
N ILE A 227 8.30 -14.79 2.88
CA ILE A 227 7.40 -15.81 2.34
C ILE A 227 7.61 -17.18 3.02
N HIS A 228 8.86 -17.59 3.25
CA HIS A 228 9.15 -18.86 3.91
C HIS A 228 8.84 -18.88 5.41
N ARG A 229 8.92 -17.74 6.09
CA ARG A 229 8.64 -17.64 7.54
C ARG A 229 7.20 -17.31 7.85
N SER A 230 6.40 -17.06 6.82
CA SER A 230 4.98 -16.78 6.95
C SER A 230 4.30 -17.83 7.83
N SER A 231 3.39 -17.38 8.69
CA SER A 231 2.44 -18.20 9.44
C SER A 231 1.61 -19.14 8.54
N ARG A 232 1.62 -18.90 7.22
CA ARG A 232 0.94 -19.69 6.18
C ARG A 232 1.85 -20.68 5.44
N SER A 233 3.15 -20.67 5.71
CA SER A 233 4.15 -21.50 5.01
C SER A 233 3.94 -23.02 5.14
N GLY A 234 3.42 -23.49 6.27
CA GLY A 234 3.28 -24.93 6.56
C GLY A 234 2.34 -25.71 5.62
N LYS A 235 1.58 -25.03 4.76
CA LYS A 235 0.68 -25.64 3.78
C LYS A 235 1.22 -25.64 2.35
N ARG A 236 2.47 -25.22 2.16
CA ARG A 236 3.02 -24.89 0.83
C ARG A 236 4.39 -25.56 0.58
N PRO A 237 4.45 -26.90 0.59
CA PRO A 237 5.70 -27.63 0.42
C PRO A 237 6.38 -27.40 -0.94
N LEU A 238 5.61 -27.12 -2.00
CA LEU A 238 6.14 -26.90 -3.36
C LEU A 238 6.61 -25.47 -3.60
N LEU A 239 6.27 -24.51 -2.73
CA LEU A 239 6.89 -23.19 -2.69
C LEU A 239 8.30 -23.25 -2.10
N THR A 240 9.16 -24.01 -2.79
CA THR A 240 10.58 -24.09 -2.50
C THR A 240 11.26 -22.74 -2.68
N LYS A 241 12.45 -22.59 -2.12
CA LYS A 241 13.27 -21.37 -2.28
C LYS A 241 13.50 -20.99 -3.74
N TYR A 242 13.60 -21.98 -4.62
CA TYR A 242 13.76 -21.77 -6.06
C TYR A 242 12.49 -21.16 -6.68
N VAL A 243 11.32 -21.76 -6.43
CA VAL A 243 10.02 -21.25 -6.92
C VAL A 243 9.74 -19.83 -6.38
N VAL A 244 9.99 -19.61 -5.09
CA VAL A 244 9.84 -18.28 -4.48
C VAL A 244 10.83 -17.29 -5.11
N GLY A 245 12.06 -17.72 -5.42
CA GLY A 245 13.06 -16.91 -6.10
C GLY A 245 12.57 -16.36 -7.45
N ILE A 246 11.99 -17.22 -8.30
CA ILE A 246 11.43 -16.82 -9.61
C ILE A 246 10.41 -15.69 -9.44
N ILE A 247 9.45 -15.87 -8.53
CA ILE A 247 8.36 -14.91 -8.32
C ILE A 247 8.91 -13.59 -7.79
N VAL A 248 9.82 -13.65 -6.82
CA VAL A 248 10.47 -12.46 -6.26
C VAL A 248 11.27 -11.73 -7.34
N ASP A 249 11.97 -12.45 -8.22
CA ASP A 249 12.74 -11.83 -9.30
C ASP A 249 11.85 -11.11 -10.31
N LYS A 250 10.76 -11.74 -10.76
CA LYS A 250 9.80 -11.13 -11.70
C LYS A 250 9.07 -9.95 -11.05
N ALA A 251 8.57 -10.13 -9.83
CA ALA A 251 7.88 -9.06 -9.11
C ALA A 251 8.80 -7.89 -8.79
N TRP A 252 10.06 -8.14 -8.45
CA TRP A 252 11.05 -7.08 -8.23
C TRP A 252 11.37 -6.33 -9.53
N ALA A 253 11.53 -7.04 -10.65
CA ALA A 253 11.75 -6.42 -11.95
C ALA A 253 10.55 -5.54 -12.35
N ALA A 254 9.33 -6.05 -12.22
CA ALA A 254 8.11 -5.30 -12.51
C ALA A 254 7.92 -4.12 -11.57
N PHE A 255 8.22 -4.28 -10.28
CA PHE A 255 8.21 -3.20 -9.30
C PHE A 255 9.16 -2.07 -9.72
N LYS A 256 10.42 -2.40 -10.04
CA LYS A 256 11.39 -1.41 -10.54
C LYS A 256 10.94 -0.76 -11.84
N ALA A 257 10.38 -1.53 -12.78
CA ALA A 257 9.86 -0.95 -14.01
C ALA A 257 8.72 0.03 -13.73
N ALA A 258 7.83 -0.31 -12.80
CA ALA A 258 6.72 0.53 -12.38
C ALA A 258 7.19 1.81 -11.67
N THR A 259 8.25 1.74 -10.85
CA THR A 259 8.75 2.89 -10.07
C THR A 259 9.81 3.72 -10.78
N VAL A 260 10.65 3.13 -11.64
CA VAL A 260 11.82 3.78 -12.28
C VAL A 260 11.59 4.11 -13.75
N ALA A 261 10.80 3.33 -14.50
CA ALA A 261 10.74 3.42 -15.97
C ALA A 261 9.55 4.26 -16.52
N HIS A 262 9.29 5.44 -15.95
CA HIS A 262 8.33 6.41 -16.51
C HIS A 262 6.85 5.98 -16.54
N SER A 263 6.31 5.40 -15.46
CA SER A 263 4.89 5.63 -15.19
C SER A 263 4.77 7.01 -14.51
N PRO A 264 4.16 8.03 -15.15
CA PRO A 264 3.89 9.30 -14.46
C PRO A 264 3.10 9.09 -13.17
N LEU A 265 2.36 7.97 -13.10
CA LEU A 265 1.56 7.59 -11.95
C LEU A 265 2.38 7.26 -10.70
N LEU A 266 3.61 6.77 -10.86
CA LEU A 266 4.38 6.13 -9.79
C LEU A 266 5.76 6.77 -9.54
N ALA A 267 6.30 7.50 -10.51
CA ALA A 267 7.59 8.18 -10.40
C ALA A 267 7.61 9.29 -9.33
N VAL A 268 6.44 9.78 -8.91
CA VAL A 268 6.28 10.89 -7.94
C VAL A 268 5.94 10.42 -6.52
N LEU A 269 5.87 9.11 -6.29
CA LEU A 269 5.42 8.60 -4.99
C LEU A 269 6.44 8.82 -3.89
N THR A 270 5.94 9.29 -2.76
CA THR A 270 6.69 9.24 -1.51
C THR A 270 6.81 7.80 -1.02
N SER A 271 7.81 7.52 -0.19
CA SER A 271 7.96 6.21 0.47
C SER A 271 6.71 5.84 1.29
N GLU A 272 6.02 6.82 1.86
CA GLU A 272 4.78 6.62 2.62
C GLU A 272 3.61 6.20 1.73
N GLU A 273 3.42 6.86 0.58
CA GLU A 273 2.37 6.47 -0.38
C GLU A 273 2.60 5.08 -0.96
N LEU A 274 3.87 4.76 -1.23
CA LEU A 274 4.27 3.45 -1.70
C LEU A 274 3.97 2.37 -0.66
N LEU A 275 4.36 2.61 0.61
CA LEU A 275 4.05 1.73 1.73
C LEU A 275 2.53 1.55 1.90
N ARG A 276 1.76 2.64 1.92
CA ARG A 276 0.30 2.60 1.99
C ARG A 276 -0.28 1.72 0.87
N ASN A 277 0.14 1.96 -0.38
CA ASN A 277 -0.38 1.24 -1.53
C ASN A 277 -0.12 -0.26 -1.41
N ILE A 278 1.11 -0.65 -1.06
CA ILE A 278 1.47 -2.08 -0.93
C ILE A 278 0.75 -2.73 0.26
N ARG A 279 0.56 -2.01 1.38
CA ARG A 279 -0.23 -2.51 2.51
C ARG A 279 -1.69 -2.73 2.12
N MET A 280 -2.32 -1.79 1.42
CA MET A 280 -3.68 -1.96 0.90
C MET A 280 -3.77 -3.16 -0.05
N LEU A 281 -2.79 -3.36 -0.94
CA LEU A 281 -2.73 -4.53 -1.82
C LEU A 281 -2.57 -5.85 -1.08
N ALA A 282 -1.77 -5.89 -0.01
CA ALA A 282 -1.67 -7.06 0.85
C ALA A 282 -3.02 -7.42 1.48
N VAL A 283 -3.77 -6.41 1.97
CA VAL A 283 -5.10 -6.60 2.58
C VAL A 283 -6.16 -7.03 1.56
N PHE A 284 -6.15 -6.43 0.37
CA PHE A 284 -7.10 -6.74 -0.70
C PHE A 284 -6.86 -8.11 -1.35
N THR A 285 -5.60 -8.53 -1.49
CA THR A 285 -5.23 -9.80 -2.13
C THR A 285 -5.22 -10.97 -1.16
N CYS A 286 -4.99 -10.74 0.15
CA CYS A 286 -4.95 -11.82 1.13
C CYS A 286 -6.31 -12.56 1.18
N PRO A 287 -6.37 -13.88 0.98
CA PRO A 287 -7.66 -14.58 0.99
C PRO A 287 -8.30 -14.59 2.40
N ALA A 288 -7.49 -14.76 3.45
CA ALA A 288 -7.95 -14.87 4.83
C ALA A 288 -7.08 -14.02 5.79
N PRO A 289 -7.12 -12.68 5.73
CA PRO A 289 -6.30 -11.79 6.56
C PRO A 289 -6.55 -11.98 8.07
N GLU A 290 -7.73 -12.42 8.46
CA GLU A 290 -8.05 -12.77 9.85
C GLU A 290 -7.29 -14.00 10.37
N LYS A 291 -6.70 -14.80 9.46
CA LYS A 291 -5.85 -15.96 9.78
C LYS A 291 -4.40 -15.79 9.33
N HIS A 292 -4.01 -14.59 8.90
CA HIS A 292 -2.68 -14.27 8.40
C HIS A 292 -2.02 -13.19 9.28
N GLU A 293 -1.12 -13.61 10.17
CA GLU A 293 -0.53 -12.75 11.21
C GLU A 293 0.29 -11.60 10.61
N GLU A 294 1.13 -11.89 9.63
CA GLU A 294 2.01 -10.92 8.98
C GLU A 294 1.24 -9.84 8.24
N VAL A 295 0.08 -10.17 7.65
CA VAL A 295 -0.80 -9.16 7.04
C VAL A 295 -1.45 -8.29 8.09
N ARG A 296 -1.78 -8.84 9.26
CA ARG A 296 -2.33 -8.02 10.35
C ARG A 296 -1.28 -7.05 10.89
N GLU A 297 -0.09 -7.56 11.21
CA GLU A 297 0.99 -6.79 11.83
C GLU A 297 1.59 -5.74 10.87
N HIS A 298 1.88 -6.12 9.62
CA HIS A 298 2.63 -5.23 8.72
C HIS A 298 1.75 -4.45 7.74
N ALA A 299 0.45 -4.76 7.64
CA ALA A 299 -0.47 -4.01 6.79
C ALA A 299 -1.68 -3.45 7.55
N VAL A 300 -2.48 -4.27 8.22
CA VAL A 300 -3.72 -3.80 8.86
C VAL A 300 -3.46 -2.83 10.01
N GLU A 301 -2.55 -3.18 10.92
CA GLU A 301 -2.23 -2.34 12.08
C GLU A 301 -1.64 -0.98 11.67
N PRO A 302 -0.64 -0.89 10.78
CA PRO A 302 -0.16 0.40 10.28
C PRO A 302 -1.23 1.22 9.55
N LEU A 303 -2.12 0.58 8.78
CA LEU A 303 -3.24 1.28 8.12
C LEU A 303 -4.28 1.78 9.14
N ALA A 304 -4.45 1.08 10.26
CA ALA A 304 -5.36 1.46 11.33
C ALA A 304 -4.81 2.58 12.23
N ASP A 305 -3.50 2.59 12.47
CA ASP A 305 -2.83 3.62 13.27
C ASP A 305 -2.53 4.91 12.49
N ASP A 306 -2.66 4.89 11.16
CA ASP A 306 -2.34 6.05 10.34
C ASP A 306 -3.30 7.24 10.57
N VAL A 307 -2.71 8.43 10.69
CA VAL A 307 -3.42 9.71 10.90
C VAL A 307 -4.32 10.10 9.72
N GLN A 308 -4.08 9.55 8.53
CA GLN A 308 -4.90 9.75 7.33
C GLN A 308 -6.25 9.04 7.40
N GLY A 309 -6.47 8.17 8.39
CA GLY A 309 -7.77 7.54 8.62
C GLY A 309 -8.17 6.54 7.52
N TYR A 310 -7.22 5.73 7.03
CA TYR A 310 -7.49 4.66 6.05
C TYR A 310 -8.50 3.63 6.57
N VAL A 311 -8.52 3.43 7.88
CA VAL A 311 -9.46 2.58 8.62
C VAL A 311 -10.21 3.45 9.61
N SER A 312 -11.54 3.34 9.63
CA SER A 312 -12.40 4.16 10.51
C SER A 312 -12.30 3.74 11.98
N ASP A 313 -12.57 4.66 12.90
CA ASP A 313 -12.53 4.36 14.34
C ASP A 313 -13.46 3.20 14.74
N GLN A 314 -14.63 3.10 14.10
CA GLN A 314 -15.54 1.96 14.29
C GLN A 314 -14.86 0.63 13.91
N ALA A 315 -14.12 0.59 12.81
CA ALA A 315 -13.38 -0.61 12.41
C ALA A 315 -12.21 -0.90 13.36
N LYS A 316 -11.51 0.14 13.85
CA LYS A 316 -10.45 0.00 14.87
C LYS A 316 -10.98 -0.61 16.17
N GLU A 317 -12.16 -0.19 16.63
CA GLU A 317 -12.82 -0.81 17.78
C GLU A 317 -13.09 -2.30 17.57
N TRP A 318 -13.58 -2.67 16.39
CA TRP A 318 -13.85 -4.07 16.06
C TRP A 318 -12.56 -4.90 15.93
N LEU A 319 -11.49 -4.32 15.36
CA LEU A 319 -10.16 -4.93 15.32
C LEU A 319 -9.64 -5.19 16.75
N THR A 320 -9.78 -4.20 17.63
CA THR A 320 -9.40 -4.31 19.05
C THR A 320 -10.19 -5.42 19.74
N LYS A 321 -11.53 -5.41 19.62
CA LYS A 321 -12.43 -6.42 20.21
C LYS A 321 -12.11 -7.83 19.72
N GLN A 322 -11.76 -7.99 18.44
CA GLN A 322 -11.60 -9.31 17.82
C GLN A 322 -10.17 -9.87 17.91
N PHE A 323 -9.17 -9.03 17.77
CA PHE A 323 -7.76 -9.43 17.64
C PHE A 323 -6.85 -8.87 18.74
N GLY A 324 -7.32 -7.92 19.56
CA GLY A 324 -6.48 -7.24 20.54
C GLY A 324 -5.40 -6.36 19.90
N LEU A 325 -5.56 -5.99 18.63
CA LEU A 325 -4.66 -5.04 17.96
C LEU A 325 -4.84 -3.67 18.65
N PRO A 326 -3.76 -3.03 19.12
CA PRO A 326 -3.87 -1.71 19.73
C PRO A 326 -4.31 -0.72 18.64
N GLY A 327 -5.25 0.17 18.96
CA GLY A 327 -5.11 1.52 18.46
C GLY A 327 -4.06 2.15 19.36
N ARG A 328 -2.83 2.37 18.87
CA ARG A 328 -1.85 3.07 19.72
C ARG A 328 -2.43 4.44 20.05
N GLU A 329 -2.72 4.69 21.32
CA GLU A 329 -2.95 6.05 21.80
C GLU A 329 -1.77 6.89 21.32
N VAL A 330 -2.07 7.88 20.48
CA VAL A 330 -1.11 8.89 20.05
C VAL A 330 -0.59 9.54 21.32
N ARG A 331 0.59 9.12 21.78
CA ARG A 331 1.33 9.83 22.82
C ARG A 331 1.73 11.15 22.20
N VAL A 332 0.88 12.16 22.39
CA VAL A 332 1.26 13.57 22.23
C VAL A 332 2.50 13.75 23.10
N ALA A 333 3.64 14.01 22.47
CA ALA A 333 4.87 14.31 23.17
C ALA A 333 4.57 15.48 24.13
N ARG A 334 4.64 15.22 25.43
CA ARG A 334 4.73 16.29 26.42
C ARG A 334 6.04 17.01 26.12
N GLU A 335 5.92 18.21 25.55
CA GLU A 335 6.96 19.22 25.60
C GLU A 335 7.41 19.34 27.05
N THR A 336 8.64 18.91 27.30
CA THR A 336 9.32 19.21 28.56
C THR A 336 10.07 20.51 28.31
N SER A 337 9.52 21.59 28.84
CA SER A 337 10.27 22.83 29.02
C SER A 337 11.40 22.57 30.01
N ALA A 338 12.63 22.80 29.57
CA ALA A 338 13.78 23.07 30.43
C ALA A 338 14.53 24.25 29.83
#